data_AF-A0A8J3BPC6-F1
#
_entry.id   AF-A0A8J3BPC6-F1
#
_cell.length_a   1.000
_cell.length_b   1.000
_cell.length_c   1.000
_cell.angle_alpha   90.00
_cell.angle_beta   90.00
_cell.angle_gamma   90.00
#
_symmetry.space_group_name_H-M   'P 1'
#
loop_
_entity.id
_entity.type
_entity.pdbx_description
1 polymer ?
#
loop_
_entity_poly.entity_id
_entity_poly.type
_entity_poly.pdbx_seq_one_letter_code
_entity_poly.pdbx_strand_id
1 'polypeptide(L)'
;MTTDEWRAAWLAALDACEADVTEVEAMLAQEHRFQDMETRQGWQPPANIGQLPLDLRPRADAILQRQIAAAQALTLAMTANRRQAAFAAKVENGSPGKTPPSYVDQAL
;
A
#
# COMPACT_ATOMS: atom_id res chain seq x y z
N MET A 1 27.62 -18.31 15.24
CA MET A 1 26.46 -18.71 14.44
C MET A 1 26.87 -19.89 13.58
N THR A 2 26.29 -21.06 13.81
CA THR A 2 26.49 -22.25 12.95
C THR A 2 25.79 -22.06 11.60
N THR A 3 26.10 -22.87 10.59
CA THR A 3 25.45 -22.79 9.26
C THR A 3 23.93 -22.96 9.34
N ASP A 4 23.44 -23.76 10.29
CA ASP A 4 22.01 -23.98 10.48
C ASP A 4 21.33 -22.79 11.17
N GLU A 5 21.94 -22.25 12.24
CA GLU A 5 21.47 -21.02 12.89
C GLU A 5 21.44 -19.82 11.93
N TRP A 6 22.46 -19.70 11.08
CA TRP A 6 22.56 -18.68 10.03
C TRP A 6 21.40 -18.77 9.05
N ARG A 7 21.10 -19.99 8.58
CA ARG A 7 20.01 -20.25 7.65
C ARG A 7 18.65 -20.01 8.30
N ALA A 8 18.47 -20.44 9.54
CA ALA A 8 17.24 -20.21 10.30
C ALA A 8 16.99 -18.71 10.53
N ALA A 9 18.03 -17.94 10.81
CA ALA A 9 17.93 -16.49 10.97
C ALA A 9 17.51 -15.78 9.66
N TRP A 10 18.03 -16.25 8.51
CA TRP A 10 17.57 -15.76 7.20
C TRP A 10 16.13 -16.15 6.88
N LEU A 11 15.71 -17.36 7.24
CA LEU A 11 14.31 -17.77 7.07
C LEU A 11 13.38 -16.89 7.91
N ALA A 12 13.69 -16.68 9.18
CA ALA A 12 12.91 -15.82 10.05
C ALA A 12 12.81 -14.38 9.53
N ALA A 13 13.91 -13.84 8.98
CA ALA A 13 13.91 -12.52 8.36
C ALA A 13 13.00 -12.47 7.12
N LEU A 14 13.06 -13.49 6.24
CA LEU A 14 12.20 -13.56 5.06
C LEU A 14 10.72 -13.79 5.42
N ASP A 15 10.44 -14.56 6.47
CA ASP A 15 9.08 -14.77 6.98
C ASP A 15 8.47 -13.46 7.48
N ALA A 16 9.25 -12.66 8.22
CA ALA A 16 8.82 -11.33 8.66
C ALA A 16 8.54 -10.39 7.48
N CYS A 17 9.45 -10.34 6.48
CA CYS A 17 9.22 -9.57 5.26
C CYS A 17 7.94 -9.98 4.53
N GLU A 18 7.67 -11.27 4.44
CA GLU A 18 6.50 -11.80 3.75
C GLU A 18 5.20 -11.48 4.49
N ALA A 19 5.22 -11.51 5.82
CA ALA A 19 4.11 -11.08 6.66
C ALA A 19 3.78 -9.60 6.44
N ASP A 20 4.80 -8.72 6.47
CA ASP A 20 4.64 -7.28 6.24
C ASP A 20 4.04 -6.99 4.85
N VAL A 21 4.54 -7.67 3.81
CA VAL A 21 4.03 -7.52 2.45
C VAL A 21 2.58 -7.96 2.34
N THR A 22 2.23 -9.09 2.95
CA THR A 22 0.87 -9.63 2.93
C THR A 22 -0.10 -8.67 3.63
N GLU A 23 0.32 -8.05 4.74
CA GLU A 23 -0.48 -7.04 5.42
C GLU A 23 -0.71 -5.80 4.53
N VAL A 24 0.35 -5.28 3.89
CA VAL A 24 0.24 -4.13 2.98
C VAL A 24 -0.68 -4.43 1.79
N GLU A 25 -0.54 -5.61 1.18
CA GLU A 25 -1.40 -6.06 0.08
C GLU A 25 -2.87 -6.18 0.53
N ALA A 26 -3.11 -6.73 1.72
CA ALA A 26 -4.45 -6.81 2.29
C ALA A 26 -5.05 -5.42 2.55
N MET A 27 -4.26 -4.46 3.02
CA MET A 27 -4.71 -3.08 3.22
C MET A 27 -5.04 -2.40 1.88
N LEU A 28 -4.22 -2.60 0.86
CA LEU A 28 -4.46 -2.12 -0.50
C LEU A 28 -5.76 -2.67 -1.08
N ALA A 29 -6.03 -3.97 -0.90
CA ALA A 29 -7.28 -4.59 -1.33
C ALA A 29 -8.53 -4.05 -0.61
N GLN A 30 -8.36 -3.46 0.57
CA GLN A 30 -9.46 -2.96 1.39
C GLN A 30 -9.77 -1.46 1.20
N GLU A 31 -9.22 -0.82 0.15
CA GLU A 31 -9.37 0.54 -0.46
C GLU A 31 -9.82 1.75 0.41
N HIS A 32 -10.67 1.57 1.42
CA HIS A 32 -11.38 2.59 2.20
C HIS A 32 -10.90 2.75 3.65
N ARG A 33 -9.94 1.94 4.15
CA ARG A 33 -9.50 1.96 5.57
C ARG A 33 -8.09 2.52 5.79
N PHE A 34 -7.64 3.45 4.96
CA PHE A 34 -6.30 4.07 5.07
C PHE A 34 -6.17 5.17 6.14
N GLN A 35 -7.21 5.44 6.94
CA GLN A 35 -7.22 6.64 7.78
C GLN A 35 -6.36 6.53 9.05
N ASP A 36 -6.02 5.32 9.51
CA ASP A 36 -5.20 5.08 10.71
C ASP A 36 -3.97 4.22 10.42
N MET A 37 -3.18 4.59 9.41
CA MET A 37 -1.91 3.91 9.16
C MET A 37 -0.87 4.48 10.12
N GLU A 38 -0.56 3.76 11.21
CA GLU A 38 0.65 4.04 11.97
C GLU A 38 1.85 4.01 11.02
N THR A 39 2.77 4.96 11.18
CA THR A 39 3.98 5.02 10.37
C THR A 39 4.85 3.83 10.74
N ARG A 40 4.71 2.73 10.00
CA ARG A 40 5.52 1.53 10.17
C ARG A 40 6.98 1.86 9.88
N GLN A 41 7.89 1.40 10.75
CA GLN A 41 9.32 1.54 10.50
C GLN A 41 9.64 0.82 9.19
N GLY A 42 10.32 1.51 8.27
CA GLY A 42 10.71 0.93 6.99
C GLY A 42 11.54 -0.33 7.22
N TRP A 43 11.34 -1.34 6.36
CA TRP A 43 12.08 -2.59 6.43
C TRP A 43 13.59 -2.31 6.51
N GLN A 44 14.24 -2.83 7.56
CA GLN A 44 15.68 -2.73 7.72
C GLN A 44 16.30 -4.09 7.41
N PRO A 45 17.37 -4.12 6.58
CA PRO A 45 18.07 -5.36 6.33
C PRO A 45 18.59 -5.91 7.67
N PRO A 46 18.43 -7.22 7.92
CA PRO A 46 18.83 -7.78 9.18
C PRO A 46 20.35 -7.68 9.35
N ALA A 47 20.80 -6.95 10.37
CA ALA A 47 22.22 -6.75 10.64
C ALA A 47 22.85 -8.02 11.21
N ASN A 48 24.13 -8.25 10.89
CA ASN A 48 24.97 -9.33 11.44
C ASN A 48 24.57 -10.77 11.07
N ILE A 49 23.66 -10.99 10.11
CA ILE A 49 23.26 -12.33 9.65
C ILE A 49 24.11 -12.83 8.45
N GLY A 50 25.16 -12.11 8.07
CA GLY A 50 26.01 -12.48 6.93
C GLY A 50 25.30 -12.41 5.57
N GLN A 51 25.88 -12.98 4.52
CA GLN A 51 25.30 -12.98 3.17
C GLN A 51 24.04 -13.87 3.09
N LEU A 52 23.17 -13.65 2.09
CA LEU A 52 21.99 -14.48 1.85
C LEU A 52 22.39 -15.87 1.31
N PRO A 53 21.84 -16.98 1.85
CA PRO A 53 21.98 -18.31 1.27
C PRO A 53 21.43 -18.38 -0.16
N LEU A 54 22.17 -19.03 -1.08
CA LEU A 54 21.81 -19.08 -2.50
C LEU A 54 20.49 -19.82 -2.77
N ASP A 55 20.14 -20.80 -1.93
CA ASP A 55 18.88 -21.53 -2.00
C ASP A 55 17.66 -20.65 -1.66
N LEU A 56 17.85 -19.61 -0.85
CA LEU A 56 16.80 -18.67 -0.46
C LEU A 56 16.64 -17.50 -1.44
N ARG A 57 17.56 -17.35 -2.40
CA ARG A 57 17.54 -16.27 -3.39
C ARG A 57 16.23 -16.19 -4.19
N PRO A 58 15.68 -17.29 -4.74
CA PRO A 58 14.42 -17.22 -5.48
C PRO A 58 13.25 -16.72 -4.62
N ARG A 59 13.23 -17.09 -3.33
CA ARG A 59 12.21 -16.63 -2.37
C ARG A 59 12.36 -15.14 -2.08
N ALA A 60 13.59 -14.67 -1.84
CA ALA A 60 13.87 -13.26 -1.61
C ALA A 60 13.50 -12.41 -2.83
N ASP A 61 13.82 -12.87 -4.05
CA ASP A 61 13.46 -12.18 -5.29
C ASP A 61 11.93 -12.07 -5.45
N ALA A 62 11.18 -13.14 -5.14
CA ALA A 62 9.72 -13.12 -5.19
C ALA A 62 9.10 -12.11 -4.20
N ILE A 63 9.62 -12.05 -2.96
CA ILE A 63 9.19 -11.06 -1.95
C ILE A 63 9.48 -9.64 -2.43
N LEU A 64 10.67 -9.40 -3.00
CA LEU A 64 11.04 -8.08 -3.52
C LEU A 64 10.13 -7.62 -4.67
N GLN A 65 9.78 -8.52 -5.60
CA GLN A 65 8.85 -8.18 -6.68
C GLN A 65 7.47 -7.77 -6.14
N ARG A 66 6.96 -8.47 -5.13
CA ARG A 66 5.70 -8.12 -4.45
C ARG A 66 5.79 -6.76 -3.75
N GLN A 67 6.90 -6.47 -3.07
CA GLN A 67 7.14 -5.15 -2.46
C GLN A 67 7.11 -4.01 -3.48
N ILE A 68 7.75 -4.19 -4.64
CA ILE A 68 7.74 -3.21 -5.73
C ILE A 68 6.31 -3.01 -6.26
N ALA A 69 5.58 -4.10 -6.49
CA ALA A 69 4.19 -4.02 -6.95
C ALA A 69 3.27 -3.31 -5.94
N ALA A 70 3.41 -3.62 -4.64
CA ALA A 70 2.67 -2.97 -3.57
C ALA A 70 3.00 -1.47 -3.46
N ALA A 71 4.27 -1.09 -3.58
CA ALA A 71 4.69 0.33 -3.58
C ALA A 71 4.11 1.10 -4.78
N GLN A 72 4.06 0.48 -5.95
CA GLN A 72 3.42 1.05 -7.15
C GLN A 72 1.92 1.23 -6.93
N ALA A 73 1.23 0.21 -6.42
CA ALA A 73 -0.20 0.27 -6.12
C ALA A 73 -0.53 1.37 -5.09
N LEU A 74 0.29 1.51 -4.04
CA LEU A 74 0.14 2.56 -3.04
C LEU A 74 0.29 3.96 -3.66
N THR A 75 1.27 4.15 -4.55
CA THR A 75 1.47 5.43 -5.25
C THR A 75 0.27 5.79 -6.14
N LEU A 76 -0.31 4.80 -6.82
CA LEU A 76 -1.52 4.97 -7.63
C LEU A 76 -2.73 5.33 -6.75
N ALA A 77 -2.94 4.61 -5.65
CA ALA A 77 -4.02 4.87 -4.70
C ALA A 77 -3.93 6.27 -4.08
N MET A 78 -2.75 6.71 -3.66
CA MET A 78 -2.52 8.08 -3.15
C MET A 78 -2.85 9.15 -4.20
N THR A 79 -2.51 8.92 -5.46
CA THR A 79 -2.80 9.86 -6.56
C THR A 79 -4.30 9.94 -6.85
N ALA A 80 -5.01 8.81 -6.85
CA ALA A 80 -6.45 8.75 -7.03
C ALA A 80 -7.19 9.47 -5.89
N ASN A 81 -6.78 9.23 -4.64
CA ASN A 81 -7.34 9.88 -3.45
C ASN A 81 -7.15 11.41 -3.51
N ARG A 82 -5.96 11.91 -3.88
CA ARG A 82 -5.73 13.35 -4.08
C ARG A 82 -6.65 13.99 -5.12
N ARG A 83 -6.94 13.28 -6.22
CA ARG A 83 -7.88 13.76 -7.25
C ARG A 83 -9.32 13.80 -6.74
N GLN A 84 -9.74 12.79 -5.97
CA GLN A 84 -11.05 12.75 -5.33
C GLN A 84 -11.21 13.87 -4.29
N ALA A 85 -10.21 14.09 -3.43
CA ALA A 85 -10.21 15.19 -2.46
C ALA A 85 -10.26 16.56 -3.15
N ALA A 86 -9.50 16.75 -4.23
CA ALA A 86 -9.56 17.99 -5.02
C ALA A 86 -10.93 18.19 -5.69
N PHE A 87 -11.57 17.12 -6.18
CA PHE A 87 -12.92 17.20 -6.75
C PHE A 87 -13.97 17.50 -5.67
N ALA A 88 -13.92 16.81 -4.53
CA ALA A 88 -14.79 17.04 -3.39
C ALA A 88 -14.69 18.49 -2.88
N ALA A 89 -13.47 19.02 -2.71
CA ALA A 89 -13.24 20.40 -2.31
C ALA A 89 -13.78 21.42 -3.36
N LYS A 90 -13.72 21.10 -4.66
CA LYS A 90 -14.30 21.94 -5.72
C LYS A 90 -15.83 21.88 -5.77
N VAL A 91 -16.43 20.74 -5.41
CA VAL A 91 -17.89 20.61 -5.27
C VAL A 91 -18.38 21.34 -4.03
N GLU A 92 -17.68 21.22 -2.91
CA GLU A 92 -18.01 21.89 -1.64
C GLU A 92 -17.87 23.42 -1.75
N ASN A 93 -16.80 23.89 -2.39
CA ASN A 93 -16.59 25.33 -2.65
C ASN A 93 -17.36 25.86 -3.87
N GLY A 94 -18.10 25.00 -4.57
CA GLY A 94 -18.65 25.25 -5.90
C GLY A 94 -20.17 25.11 -5.99
N SER A 95 -20.93 25.94 -5.28
CA SER A 95 -22.08 26.61 -5.91
C SER A 95 -22.64 27.85 -5.18
N PRO A 96 -21.91 28.97 -5.09
CA PRO A 96 -22.57 30.27 -5.02
C PRO A 96 -23.02 30.63 -6.45
N GLY A 97 -24.22 30.17 -6.86
CA GLY A 97 -24.84 30.61 -8.12
C GLY A 97 -25.64 29.58 -8.93
N LYS A 98 -25.81 28.32 -8.50
CA LYS A 98 -26.81 27.45 -9.17
C LYS A 98 -28.22 27.83 -8.69
N THR A 99 -28.92 28.58 -9.53
CA THR A 99 -30.38 28.65 -9.50
C THR A 99 -30.94 27.22 -9.42
N PRO A 100 -31.87 26.91 -8.50
CA PRO A 100 -32.44 25.56 -8.43
C PRO A 100 -33.12 25.22 -9.77
N PRO A 101 -33.04 23.96 -10.25
CA PRO A 101 -33.68 23.57 -11.49
C PRO A 101 -35.20 23.68 -11.32
N SER A 102 -35.82 24.65 -12.00
CA SER A 102 -37.28 24.79 -12.09
C SER A 102 -37.81 23.90 -13.21
N TYR A 103 -38.61 22.90 -12.85
CA TYR A 103 -39.39 22.11 -13.80
C TYR A 103 -40.62 22.91 -14.22
N VAL A 104 -40.81 23.08 -15.52
CA VAL A 104 -42.04 23.65 -16.10
C VAL A 104 -42.90 22.48 -16.57
N ASP A 105 -44.05 22.29 -15.92
CA ASP A 105 -45.05 21.32 -16.33
C ASP A 105 -45.85 21.91 -17.50
N GLN A 106 -45.75 21.28 -18.67
CA GLN A 106 -46.54 21.66 -19.84
C GLN A 106 -47.70 20.67 -19.98
N ALA A 107 -48.85 21.02 -19.41
CA ALA A 107 -50.12 20.38 -19.72
C ALA A 107 -50.63 20.91 -21.07
N LEU A 108 -50.93 19.98 -21.99
CA LEU A 108 -51.49 20.24 -23.32
C LEU A 108 -53.02 20.40 -23.26
#